data_AF-A0A7S4QCD3-F1
#
_entry.id   AF-A0A7S4QCD3-F1
#
_cell.length_a   1.000
_cell.length_b   1.000
_cell.length_c   1.000
_cell.angle_alpha   90.00
_cell.angle_beta   90.00
_cell.angle_gamma   90.00
#
_symmetry.space_group_name_H-M   'P 1'
#
loop_
_entity.id
_entity.type
_entity.pdbx_description
1 polymer ?
#
loop_
_entity_poly.entity_id
_entity_poly.type
_entity_poly.pdbx_seq_one_letter_code
_entity_poly.pdbx_strand_id
1 'polypeptide(L)'
;FFCWRSLLSWVFDRTMSAPNTSGSGLFLNGQRESGQDVRIGNVTAAMAVSNIVKTSLGPVGLDKMLVDDIGDVLITNDGATILQQLEVEHPAARVLVDLAQLQDQEVGDGTTSVVIIAAELLRRGNDLVKNGIHPTTIIAGYRTALKAAVSYIKKNMVMSVNDLDDDHLVQAAKTSMSSKIIGKEMDFFSKLAVDAVKSVKMKATTADLLGMGEGSAPAASSASSKKERFKYPLSAIHILKAHGQSSIESHLIDGGFAINATRAAQGMPTAVGSDDPNAEPIKIAMLDMNLQRHRMAMGVQVIVKDPAEIENIKKREMDITKERIRKILDAGAKVVLTTKGVDDLCLKYFVEAGVICARRCNKDDLKRLAKATGGKLVVTMADMDGNESFDAECLGTCSAVKEERIGDGEMLHVFGCQGGGASTIVLRGANEYMLDEMDRALHDSLCVVKRMLESNTLVTGGGAVEAALSVYLEEFATTLDTREQVRWLPVCVL
;
A
#
# COMPACT_ATOMS: atom_id res chain seq x y z
N PHE A 1 6.75 -16.61 -8.11
CA PHE A 1 7.47 -17.92 -8.13
C PHE A 1 6.57 -19.15 -7.85
N PHE A 2 5.50 -19.06 -7.05
CA PHE A 2 4.56 -20.19 -6.84
C PHE A 2 3.44 -20.30 -7.91
N CYS A 3 3.01 -19.18 -8.49
CA CYS A 3 1.91 -19.12 -9.47
C CYS A 3 2.26 -19.76 -10.84
N TRP A 4 3.55 -19.74 -11.22
CA TRP A 4 4.04 -20.29 -12.50
C TRP A 4 3.84 -21.81 -12.62
N ARG A 5 3.69 -22.52 -11.49
CA ARG A 5 3.51 -23.98 -11.47
C ARG A 5 2.07 -24.39 -11.78
N SER A 6 1.07 -23.60 -11.38
CA SER A 6 -0.34 -23.85 -11.70
C SER A 6 -0.68 -23.44 -13.13
N LEU A 7 -0.19 -22.29 -13.60
CA LEU A 7 -0.50 -21.79 -14.94
C LEU A 7 -0.10 -22.80 -16.04
N LEU A 8 1.09 -23.38 -15.92
CA LEU A 8 1.63 -24.27 -16.94
C LEU A 8 1.21 -25.72 -16.81
N SER A 9 0.81 -26.14 -15.60
CA SER A 9 0.23 -27.47 -15.41
C SER A 9 -1.21 -27.53 -15.91
N TRP A 10 -1.96 -26.41 -15.89
CA TRP A 10 -3.34 -26.35 -16.36
C TRP A 10 -3.43 -26.15 -17.89
N VAL A 11 -2.52 -25.36 -18.47
CA VAL A 11 -2.51 -25.07 -19.93
C VAL A 11 -2.06 -26.27 -20.77
N PHE A 12 -1.35 -27.25 -20.19
CA PHE A 12 -0.63 -28.24 -20.99
C PHE A 12 -0.78 -29.73 -20.62
N ASP A 13 -1.72 -30.12 -19.76
CA ASP A 13 -1.94 -31.55 -19.49
C ASP A 13 -3.09 -32.18 -20.33
N ARG A 14 -2.72 -33.35 -20.88
CA ARG A 14 -3.46 -34.40 -21.62
C ARG A 14 -3.97 -34.16 -23.04
N THR A 15 -3.14 -34.68 -23.95
CA THR A 15 -3.48 -35.44 -25.17
C THR A 15 -4.87 -36.10 -25.16
N MET A 16 -5.73 -35.70 -26.08
CA MET A 16 -6.58 -36.59 -26.89
C MET A 16 -7.21 -35.77 -28.03
N SER A 17 -7.02 -36.25 -29.25
CA SER A 17 -7.64 -35.71 -30.47
C SER A 17 -9.13 -36.04 -30.47
N ALA A 18 -9.99 -35.04 -30.64
CA ALA A 18 -11.32 -35.20 -31.22
C ALA A 18 -11.72 -33.92 -31.97
N PRO A 19 -12.35 -34.02 -33.15
CA PRO A 19 -12.89 -32.86 -33.84
C PRO A 19 -14.13 -32.32 -33.12
N ASN A 20 -14.41 -31.04 -33.35
CA ASN A 20 -15.53 -30.32 -32.78
C ASN A 20 -16.86 -31.06 -32.97
N THR A 21 -17.68 -31.07 -31.91
CA THR A 21 -19.03 -31.64 -31.81
C THR A 21 -19.17 -33.15 -32.01
N SER A 22 -18.61 -33.95 -31.10
CA SER A 22 -19.12 -35.30 -30.83
C SER A 22 -19.60 -35.40 -29.38
N GLY A 23 -20.91 -35.46 -29.17
CA GLY A 23 -21.58 -35.62 -27.88
C GLY A 23 -21.39 -37.00 -27.22
N SER A 24 -20.17 -37.53 -27.24
CA SER A 24 -19.82 -38.88 -26.75
C SER A 24 -19.02 -38.85 -25.46
N GLY A 25 -19.13 -37.78 -24.67
CA GLY A 25 -18.56 -37.70 -23.32
C GLY A 25 -19.64 -37.37 -22.31
N LEU A 26 -19.81 -38.23 -21.30
CA LEU A 26 -20.63 -37.98 -20.13
C LEU A 26 -19.99 -36.87 -19.31
N PHE A 27 -20.50 -35.65 -19.44
CA PHE A 27 -20.13 -34.51 -18.61
C PHE A 27 -21.38 -33.99 -17.91
N LEU A 28 -21.33 -33.91 -16.58
CA LEU A 28 -22.37 -33.27 -15.79
C LEU A 28 -22.26 -31.75 -16.00
N ASN A 29 -23.25 -31.16 -16.66
CA ASN A 29 -23.41 -29.71 -16.89
C ASN A 29 -22.16 -28.95 -17.39
N GLY A 30 -21.95 -28.92 -18.70
CA GLY A 30 -20.98 -28.02 -19.34
C GLY A 30 -20.59 -28.46 -20.76
N GLN A 31 -20.08 -27.53 -21.57
CA GLN A 31 -19.44 -27.85 -22.85
C GLN A 31 -17.95 -28.04 -22.62
N ARG A 32 -17.38 -29.13 -23.16
CA ARG A 32 -15.94 -29.41 -23.08
C ARG A 32 -15.30 -29.07 -24.43
N GLU A 33 -14.45 -28.07 -24.42
CA GLU A 33 -13.53 -27.79 -25.52
C GLU A 33 -12.19 -28.50 -25.26
N SER A 34 -11.49 -28.90 -26.32
CA SER A 34 -10.20 -29.57 -26.19
C SER A 34 -9.27 -29.28 -27.36
N GLY A 35 -7.98 -29.56 -27.18
CA GLY A 35 -7.01 -29.47 -28.26
C GLY A 35 -6.53 -28.06 -28.53
N GLN A 36 -6.40 -27.72 -29.82
CA GLN A 36 -5.78 -26.48 -30.27
C GLN A 36 -6.69 -25.27 -30.12
N ASP A 37 -8.00 -25.47 -30.23
CA ASP A 37 -9.00 -24.40 -30.15
C ASP A 37 -8.99 -23.72 -28.77
N VAL A 38 -8.91 -24.50 -27.69
CA VAL A 38 -8.75 -23.98 -26.31
C VAL A 38 -7.48 -23.15 -26.15
N ARG A 39 -6.37 -23.59 -26.76
CA ARG A 39 -5.10 -22.85 -26.70
C ARG A 39 -5.19 -21.51 -27.43
N ILE A 40 -5.87 -21.49 -28.58
CA ILE A 40 -6.12 -20.26 -29.34
C ILE A 40 -7.05 -19.33 -28.55
N GLY A 41 -8.10 -19.87 -27.91
CA GLY A 41 -8.99 -19.13 -27.02
C GLY A 41 -8.23 -18.48 -25.86
N ASN A 42 -7.38 -19.25 -25.17
CA ASN A 42 -6.53 -18.75 -24.09
C ASN A 42 -5.63 -17.59 -24.54
N VAL A 43 -4.95 -17.71 -25.69
CA VAL A 43 -4.09 -16.65 -26.22
C VAL A 43 -4.91 -15.42 -26.62
N THR A 44 -6.07 -15.61 -27.24
CA THR A 44 -6.95 -14.51 -27.65
C THR A 44 -7.41 -13.71 -26.43
N ALA A 45 -7.84 -14.40 -25.37
CA ALA A 45 -8.24 -13.77 -24.13
C ALA A 45 -7.08 -13.02 -23.45
N ALA A 46 -5.90 -13.64 -23.37
CA ALA A 46 -4.70 -13.01 -22.82
C ALA A 46 -4.26 -11.76 -23.61
N MET A 47 -4.34 -11.85 -24.94
CA MET A 47 -4.01 -10.73 -25.83
C MET A 47 -5.03 -9.60 -25.75
N ALA A 48 -6.32 -9.89 -25.56
CA ALA A 48 -7.34 -8.88 -25.35
C ALA A 48 -7.03 -8.04 -24.11
N VAL A 49 -6.74 -8.69 -22.98
CA VAL A 49 -6.33 -8.02 -21.73
C VAL A 49 -5.05 -7.20 -21.92
N SER A 50 -4.04 -7.78 -22.56
CA SER A 50 -2.78 -7.07 -22.85
C SER A 50 -3.00 -5.84 -23.74
N ASN A 51 -3.84 -5.93 -24.76
CA ASN A 51 -4.11 -4.82 -25.66
C ASN A 51 -4.81 -3.65 -24.97
N ILE A 52 -5.58 -3.90 -23.91
CA ILE A 52 -6.13 -2.84 -23.06
C ILE A 52 -4.97 -2.05 -22.45
N VAL A 53 -4.08 -2.71 -21.70
CA VAL A 53 -3.02 -2.03 -20.94
C VAL A 53 -1.85 -1.50 -21.80
N LYS A 54 -1.68 -2.01 -23.03
CA LYS A 54 -0.60 -1.56 -23.95
C LYS A 54 -0.58 -0.06 -24.21
N THR A 55 -1.73 0.59 -24.31
CA THR A 55 -1.80 2.03 -24.61
C THR A 55 -1.40 2.90 -23.42
N SER A 56 -1.29 2.31 -22.23
CA SER A 56 -0.92 2.99 -20.99
C SER A 56 0.55 2.74 -20.62
N LEU A 57 1.30 1.97 -21.43
CA LEU A 57 2.71 1.70 -21.16
C LEU A 57 3.61 2.88 -21.54
N GLY A 58 4.47 3.29 -20.61
CA GLY A 58 5.56 4.24 -20.83
C GLY A 58 5.13 5.72 -20.74
N PRO A 59 6.08 6.66 -20.87
CA PRO A 59 5.82 8.10 -20.67
C PRO A 59 4.88 8.73 -21.71
N VAL A 60 4.73 8.06 -22.87
CA VAL A 60 3.78 8.44 -23.92
C VAL A 60 2.43 7.70 -23.78
N GLY A 61 2.32 6.83 -22.77
CA GLY A 61 1.09 6.12 -22.45
C GLY A 61 0.02 7.09 -21.97
N LEU A 62 -1.24 6.77 -22.28
CA LEU A 62 -2.39 7.57 -21.90
C LEU A 62 -3.21 6.87 -20.82
N ASP A 63 -3.74 7.69 -19.92
CA ASP A 63 -4.65 7.25 -18.86
C ASP A 63 -5.97 6.76 -19.47
N LYS A 64 -6.61 5.81 -18.78
CA LYS A 64 -7.92 5.30 -19.17
C LYS A 64 -8.97 5.81 -18.21
N MET A 65 -10.11 6.18 -18.78
CA MET A 65 -11.32 6.45 -18.03
C MET A 65 -12.18 5.18 -18.02
N LEU A 66 -12.43 4.64 -16.83
CA LEU A 66 -13.31 3.51 -16.57
C LEU A 66 -14.56 4.05 -15.89
N VAL A 67 -15.73 3.63 -16.36
CA VAL A 67 -17.03 4.07 -15.84
C VAL A 67 -17.72 2.85 -15.24
N ASP A 68 -18.13 2.96 -13.99
CA ASP A 68 -18.91 1.94 -13.30
C ASP A 68 -20.40 2.02 -13.68
N ASP A 69 -21.17 0.99 -13.39
CA ASP A 69 -22.61 0.91 -13.69
C ASP A 69 -23.42 2.05 -13.03
N ILE A 70 -22.93 2.55 -11.90
CA ILE A 70 -23.53 3.66 -11.14
C ILE A 70 -23.22 5.03 -11.79
N GLY A 71 -22.23 5.08 -12.69
CA GLY A 71 -21.74 6.30 -13.33
C GLY A 71 -20.54 6.95 -12.63
N ASP A 72 -19.99 6.31 -11.60
CA ASP A 72 -18.73 6.72 -10.99
C ASP A 72 -17.57 6.49 -11.97
N VAL A 73 -16.64 7.43 -12.01
CA VAL A 73 -15.57 7.45 -13.00
C VAL A 73 -14.22 7.30 -12.31
N LEU A 74 -13.44 6.33 -12.79
CA LEU A 74 -12.06 6.14 -12.39
C LEU A 74 -11.13 6.47 -13.55
N ILE A 75 -10.25 7.45 -13.37
CA ILE A 75 -9.20 7.78 -14.34
C ILE A 75 -7.90 7.23 -13.77
N THR A 76 -7.23 6.33 -14.50
CA THR A 76 -5.94 5.80 -14.04
C THR A 76 -5.05 5.29 -15.17
N ASN A 77 -3.75 5.35 -14.94
CA ASN A 77 -2.73 4.73 -15.79
C ASN A 77 -2.29 3.35 -15.29
N ASP A 78 -2.46 3.07 -13.99
CA ASP A 78 -1.93 1.86 -13.39
C ASP A 78 -2.62 0.60 -13.92
N GLY A 79 -1.82 -0.29 -14.50
CA GLY A 79 -2.28 -1.54 -15.08
C GLY A 79 -2.97 -2.45 -14.08
N ALA A 80 -2.52 -2.50 -12.82
CA ALA A 80 -3.16 -3.35 -11.81
C ALA A 80 -4.57 -2.84 -11.47
N THR A 81 -4.71 -1.53 -11.25
CA THR A 81 -5.99 -0.88 -11.00
C THR A 81 -6.94 -1.03 -12.18
N ILE A 82 -6.48 -0.81 -13.43
CA ILE A 82 -7.29 -1.01 -14.64
C ILE A 82 -7.84 -2.43 -14.69
N LEU A 83 -6.98 -3.43 -14.46
CA LEU A 83 -7.35 -4.84 -14.55
C LEU A 83 -8.26 -5.30 -13.41
N GLN A 84 -8.18 -4.67 -12.23
CA GLN A 84 -9.04 -4.98 -11.10
C GLN A 84 -10.50 -4.53 -11.33
N GLN A 85 -10.69 -3.42 -12.05
CA GLN A 85 -12.02 -2.91 -12.39
C GLN A 85 -12.67 -3.67 -13.56
N LEU A 86 -11.89 -4.46 -14.30
CA LEU A 86 -12.43 -5.26 -15.40
C LEU A 86 -12.98 -6.60 -14.89
N GLU A 87 -14.25 -6.85 -15.15
CA GLU A 87 -14.88 -8.14 -14.91
C GLU A 87 -14.45 -9.16 -15.98
N VAL A 88 -13.42 -9.94 -15.66
CA VAL A 88 -12.86 -10.95 -16.58
C VAL A 88 -13.42 -12.34 -16.28
N GLU A 89 -14.27 -12.84 -17.18
CA GLU A 89 -14.84 -14.20 -17.07
C GLU A 89 -13.84 -15.30 -17.45
N HIS A 90 -13.00 -15.06 -18.46
CA HIS A 90 -12.15 -16.10 -19.04
C HIS A 90 -10.98 -16.46 -18.10
N PRO A 91 -10.74 -17.75 -17.79
CA PRO A 91 -9.77 -18.15 -16.77
C PRO A 91 -8.33 -17.74 -17.09
N ALA A 92 -7.88 -17.87 -18.35
CA ALA A 92 -6.52 -17.46 -18.74
C ALA A 92 -6.28 -15.95 -18.55
N ALA A 93 -7.31 -15.13 -18.76
CA ALA A 93 -7.25 -13.69 -18.61
C ALA A 93 -7.29 -13.30 -17.12
N ARG A 94 -8.08 -14.00 -16.30
CA ARG A 94 -8.09 -13.84 -14.84
C ARG A 94 -6.72 -14.04 -14.21
N VAL A 95 -5.92 -15.01 -14.69
CA VAL A 95 -4.57 -15.19 -14.13
C VAL A 95 -3.62 -14.02 -14.47
N LEU A 96 -3.84 -13.31 -15.57
CA LEU A 96 -3.08 -12.08 -15.86
C LEU A 96 -3.47 -10.94 -14.91
N VAL A 97 -4.75 -10.85 -14.55
CA VAL A 97 -5.23 -9.90 -13.53
C VAL A 97 -4.58 -10.19 -12.18
N ASP A 98 -4.62 -11.45 -11.74
CA ASP A 98 -3.99 -11.88 -10.48
C ASP A 98 -2.47 -11.63 -10.49
N LEU A 99 -1.81 -11.81 -11.64
CA LEU A 99 -0.38 -11.54 -11.81
C LEU A 99 -0.04 -10.05 -11.64
N ALA A 100 -0.87 -9.16 -12.19
CA ALA A 100 -0.69 -7.72 -12.04
C ALA A 100 -0.85 -7.29 -10.58
N GLN A 101 -1.85 -7.82 -9.88
CA GLN A 101 -2.09 -7.54 -8.45
C GLN A 101 -0.92 -8.03 -7.57
N LEU A 102 -0.36 -9.21 -7.86
CA LEU A 102 0.81 -9.70 -7.14
C LEU A 102 2.04 -8.83 -7.38
N GLN A 103 2.22 -8.31 -8.61
CA GLN A 103 3.32 -7.41 -8.94
C GLN A 103 3.19 -6.07 -8.20
N ASP A 104 1.97 -5.56 -8.10
CA ASP A 104 1.65 -4.34 -7.35
C ASP A 104 1.94 -4.51 -5.84
N GLN A 105 1.47 -5.61 -5.24
CA GLN A 105 1.71 -5.87 -3.81
C GLN A 105 3.19 -6.11 -3.46
N GLU A 106 3.95 -6.76 -4.35
CA GLU A 106 5.35 -7.05 -4.11
C GLU A 106 6.25 -5.85 -4.44
N VAL A 107 6.18 -5.32 -5.65
CA VAL A 107 7.12 -4.28 -6.12
C VAL A 107 6.50 -2.89 -6.09
N GLY A 108 5.20 -2.77 -6.36
CA GLY A 108 4.49 -1.50 -6.51
C GLY A 108 4.82 -0.76 -7.80
N ASP A 109 5.44 -1.44 -8.78
CA ASP A 109 5.69 -0.92 -10.13
C ASP A 109 5.86 -2.09 -11.12
N GLY A 110 5.75 -1.80 -12.42
CA GLY A 110 5.87 -2.79 -13.50
C GLY A 110 4.63 -3.67 -13.67
N THR A 111 3.48 -3.23 -13.15
CA THR A 111 2.18 -3.92 -13.28
C THR A 111 1.77 -4.07 -14.75
N THR A 112 1.96 -3.03 -15.55
CA THR A 112 1.65 -3.04 -16.99
C THR A 112 2.62 -3.89 -17.80
N SER A 113 3.93 -3.80 -17.52
CA SER A 113 4.95 -4.51 -18.28
C SER A 113 4.87 -6.03 -18.08
N VAL A 114 4.62 -6.50 -16.84
CA VAL A 114 4.52 -7.94 -16.56
C VAL A 114 3.36 -8.60 -17.33
N VAL A 115 2.23 -7.90 -17.47
CA VAL A 115 1.07 -8.39 -18.22
C VAL A 115 1.36 -8.48 -19.71
N ILE A 116 2.01 -7.46 -20.27
CA ILE A 116 2.35 -7.41 -21.71
C ILE A 116 3.36 -8.51 -22.06
N ILE A 117 4.41 -8.66 -21.25
CA ILE A 117 5.43 -9.70 -21.45
C ILE A 117 4.79 -11.10 -21.33
N ALA A 118 3.94 -11.33 -20.34
CA ALA A 118 3.26 -12.61 -20.15
C ALA A 118 2.36 -12.96 -21.35
N ALA A 119 1.59 -12.01 -21.87
CA ALA A 119 0.73 -12.21 -23.02
C ALA A 119 1.53 -12.53 -24.31
N GLU A 120 2.63 -11.82 -24.55
CA GLU A 120 3.47 -12.08 -25.72
C GLU A 120 4.19 -13.44 -25.62
N LEU A 121 4.66 -13.83 -24.42
CA LEU A 121 5.21 -15.18 -24.18
C LEU A 121 4.20 -16.30 -24.45
N LEU A 122 2.93 -16.09 -24.10
CA LEU A 122 1.85 -17.04 -24.39
C LEU A 122 1.56 -17.13 -25.89
N ARG A 123 1.51 -15.99 -26.58
CA ARG A 123 1.30 -15.92 -28.02
C ARG A 123 2.41 -16.68 -28.78
N ARG A 124 3.67 -16.34 -28.51
CA ARG A 124 4.83 -16.97 -29.15
C ARG A 124 4.95 -18.45 -28.79
N GLY A 125 4.64 -18.80 -27.54
CA GLY A 125 4.58 -20.19 -27.09
C GLY A 125 3.54 -21.01 -27.87
N ASN A 126 2.36 -20.45 -28.14
CA ASN A 126 1.33 -21.12 -28.93
C ASN A 126 1.75 -21.33 -30.39
N ASP A 127 2.46 -20.36 -30.99
CA ASP A 127 2.96 -20.52 -32.36
C ASP A 127 4.00 -21.65 -32.48
N LEU A 128 4.85 -21.84 -31.46
CA LEU A 128 5.73 -23.02 -31.39
C LEU A 128 4.95 -24.34 -31.26
N VAL A 129 3.87 -24.36 -30.49
CA VAL A 129 3.02 -25.55 -30.36
C VAL A 129 2.36 -25.88 -31.70
N LYS A 130 1.94 -24.87 -32.48
CA LYS A 130 1.44 -25.06 -33.85
C LYS A 130 2.51 -25.65 -34.77
N ASN A 131 3.77 -25.32 -34.56
CA ASN A 131 4.91 -25.89 -35.29
C ASN A 131 5.27 -27.33 -34.84
N GLY A 132 4.45 -27.97 -34.00
CA GLY A 132 4.63 -29.36 -33.58
C GLY A 132 5.60 -29.55 -32.41
N ILE A 133 6.02 -28.46 -31.75
CA ILE A 133 6.91 -28.55 -30.58
C ILE A 133 6.08 -28.88 -29.34
N HIS A 134 6.51 -29.91 -28.60
CA HIS A 134 5.81 -30.29 -27.38
C HIS A 134 5.90 -29.18 -26.31
N PRO A 135 4.79 -28.83 -25.64
CA PRO A 135 4.76 -27.73 -24.69
C PRO A 135 5.82 -27.78 -23.60
N THR A 136 6.00 -28.92 -22.91
CA THR A 136 6.99 -29.05 -21.82
C THR A 136 8.41 -28.68 -22.26
N THR A 137 8.74 -28.92 -23.52
CA THR A 137 10.00 -28.52 -24.13
C THR A 137 10.13 -26.99 -24.14
N ILE A 138 9.08 -26.26 -24.58
CA ILE A 138 9.03 -24.79 -24.56
C ILE A 138 9.20 -24.25 -23.14
N ILE A 139 8.49 -24.84 -22.18
CA ILE A 139 8.56 -24.45 -20.75
C ILE A 139 9.99 -24.59 -20.20
N ALA A 140 10.65 -25.69 -20.54
CA ALA A 140 12.04 -25.92 -20.15
C ALA A 140 12.96 -24.85 -20.76
N GLY A 141 12.74 -24.45 -22.02
CA GLY A 141 13.44 -23.35 -22.66
C GLY A 141 13.28 -22.04 -21.91
N TYR A 142 12.05 -21.63 -21.60
CA TYR A 142 11.76 -20.40 -20.85
C TYR A 142 12.45 -20.37 -19.49
N ARG A 143 12.48 -21.50 -18.78
CA ARG A 143 13.15 -21.59 -17.47
C ARG A 143 14.65 -21.43 -17.56
N THR A 144 15.28 -22.03 -18.57
CA THR A 144 16.73 -21.88 -18.77
C THR A 144 17.06 -20.47 -19.23
N ALA A 145 16.23 -19.89 -20.09
CA ALA A 145 16.37 -18.51 -20.54
C ALA A 145 16.29 -17.50 -19.42
N LEU A 146 15.31 -17.65 -18.53
CA LEU A 146 15.18 -16.80 -17.36
C LEU A 146 16.44 -16.85 -16.47
N LYS A 147 17.04 -18.04 -16.29
CA LYS A 147 18.29 -18.18 -15.51
C LYS A 147 19.45 -17.45 -16.18
N ALA A 148 19.60 -17.58 -17.50
CA ALA A 148 20.64 -16.90 -18.27
C ALA A 148 20.44 -15.38 -18.22
N ALA A 149 19.21 -14.90 -18.43
CA ALA A 149 18.83 -13.49 -18.36
C ALA A 149 19.14 -12.86 -17.00
N VAL A 150 18.68 -13.49 -15.91
CA VAL A 150 18.96 -13.01 -14.54
C VAL A 150 20.46 -12.99 -14.23
N SER A 151 21.21 -13.97 -14.74
CA SER A 151 22.66 -14.01 -14.56
C SER A 151 23.36 -12.88 -15.32
N TYR A 152 22.90 -12.56 -16.53
CA TYR A 152 23.42 -11.46 -17.34
C TYR A 152 23.14 -10.11 -16.70
N ILE A 153 21.89 -9.86 -16.26
CA ILE A 153 21.49 -8.62 -15.57
C ILE A 153 22.43 -8.38 -14.38
N LYS A 154 22.58 -9.37 -13.50
CA LYS A 154 23.39 -9.26 -12.28
C LYS A 154 24.87 -8.99 -12.53
N LYS A 155 25.43 -9.47 -13.63
CA LYS A 155 26.86 -9.34 -13.93
C LYS A 155 27.18 -8.05 -14.70
N ASN A 156 26.32 -7.69 -15.65
CA ASN A 156 26.68 -6.73 -16.69
C ASN A 156 25.85 -5.44 -16.64
N MET A 157 24.63 -5.47 -16.09
CA MET A 157 23.72 -4.31 -16.09
C MET A 157 23.47 -3.70 -14.72
N VAL A 158 23.79 -4.43 -13.65
CA VAL A 158 23.65 -3.90 -12.29
C VAL A 158 24.77 -2.89 -12.03
N MET A 159 24.37 -1.65 -11.79
CA MET A 159 25.23 -0.63 -11.22
C MET A 159 25.12 -0.71 -9.69
N SER A 160 26.22 -1.09 -9.04
CA SER A 160 26.35 -1.00 -7.59
C SER A 160 26.68 0.43 -7.23
N VAL A 161 25.72 1.14 -6.62
CA VAL A 161 25.92 2.51 -6.18
C VAL A 161 26.32 2.43 -4.70
N ASN A 162 27.61 2.57 -4.41
CA ASN A 162 28.14 2.47 -3.04
C ASN A 162 27.69 3.65 -2.17
N ASP A 163 27.51 4.82 -2.77
CA ASP A 163 26.95 6.03 -2.15
C ASP A 163 25.74 6.46 -3.00
N LEU A 164 24.54 6.01 -2.60
CA LEU A 164 23.29 6.47 -3.21
C LEU A 164 23.14 7.96 -2.96
N ASP A 165 23.63 8.78 -3.90
CA ASP A 165 23.33 10.19 -3.90
C ASP A 165 21.83 10.40 -4.06
N ASP A 166 21.33 11.45 -3.41
CA ASP A 166 19.92 11.86 -3.45
C ASP A 166 19.42 12.05 -4.88
N ASP A 167 20.32 12.49 -5.77
CA ASP A 167 20.06 12.66 -7.19
C ASP A 167 19.69 11.35 -7.88
N HIS A 168 20.30 10.22 -7.51
CA HIS A 168 19.94 8.91 -8.07
C HIS A 168 18.55 8.46 -7.61
N LEU A 169 18.20 8.69 -6.36
CA LEU A 169 16.86 8.39 -5.81
C LEU A 169 15.79 9.25 -6.50
N VAL A 170 16.10 10.53 -6.70
CA VAL A 170 15.24 11.48 -7.42
C VAL A 170 15.06 11.06 -8.87
N GLN A 171 16.12 10.63 -9.57
CA GLN A 171 16.03 10.13 -10.94
C GLN A 171 15.18 8.85 -11.06
N ALA A 172 15.32 7.92 -10.11
CA ALA A 172 14.49 6.72 -10.08
C ALA A 172 13.01 7.06 -9.85
N ALA A 173 12.72 7.94 -8.90
CA ALA A 173 11.36 8.43 -8.65
C ALA A 173 10.77 9.18 -9.86
N LYS A 174 11.56 9.98 -10.57
CA LYS A 174 11.13 10.64 -11.81
C LYS A 174 10.70 9.64 -12.88
N THR A 175 11.42 8.52 -12.97
CA THR A 175 11.13 7.49 -13.97
C THR A 175 9.76 6.85 -13.73
N SER A 176 9.42 6.51 -12.48
CA SER A 176 8.10 5.95 -12.12
C SER A 176 6.95 6.94 -12.27
N MET A 177 7.23 8.24 -12.16
CA MET A 177 6.24 9.31 -12.33
C MET A 177 6.00 9.72 -13.79
N SER A 178 6.92 9.35 -14.70
CA SER A 178 6.94 9.86 -16.08
C SER A 178 5.70 9.50 -16.91
N SER A 179 5.06 8.36 -16.64
CA SER A 179 3.86 7.89 -17.33
C SER A 179 2.56 8.28 -16.66
N LYS A 180 2.59 9.13 -15.63
CA LYS A 180 1.43 9.43 -14.77
C LYS A 180 1.07 10.91 -14.79
N ILE A 181 -0.08 11.24 -14.21
CA ILE A 181 -0.59 12.62 -14.16
C ILE A 181 0.40 13.62 -13.53
N ILE A 182 1.21 13.17 -12.56
CA ILE A 182 2.25 13.96 -11.89
C ILE A 182 3.53 14.14 -12.72
N GLY A 183 3.62 13.56 -13.92
CA GLY A 183 4.80 13.61 -14.78
C GLY A 183 5.23 15.03 -15.17
N LYS A 184 4.29 15.98 -15.28
CA LYS A 184 4.60 17.40 -15.57
C LYS A 184 5.36 18.09 -14.45
N GLU A 185 5.11 17.69 -13.20
CA GLU A 185 5.66 18.30 -11.98
C GLU A 185 6.61 17.31 -11.27
N MET A 186 7.17 16.34 -12.01
CA MET A 186 7.98 15.25 -11.47
C MET A 186 9.19 15.74 -10.68
N ASP A 187 9.77 16.90 -11.00
CA ASP A 187 10.89 17.49 -10.25
C ASP A 187 10.55 17.81 -8.79
N PHE A 188 9.30 18.21 -8.56
CA PHE A 188 8.81 18.55 -7.23
C PHE A 188 8.43 17.28 -6.45
N PHE A 189 7.59 16.44 -7.05
CA PHE A 189 7.10 15.22 -6.39
C PHE A 189 8.18 14.17 -6.15
N SER A 190 9.20 14.10 -7.00
CA SER A 190 10.34 13.18 -6.80
C SER A 190 11.14 13.51 -5.54
N LYS A 191 11.43 14.80 -5.29
CA LYS A 191 12.09 15.24 -4.06
C LYS A 191 11.23 14.96 -2.84
N LEU A 192 9.96 15.32 -2.92
CA LEU A 192 8.97 15.07 -1.86
C LEU A 192 8.86 13.58 -1.50
N ALA A 193 8.84 12.69 -2.50
CA ALA A 193 8.81 11.25 -2.29
C ALA A 193 10.08 10.73 -1.62
N VAL A 194 11.26 11.20 -2.03
CA VAL A 194 12.54 10.81 -1.43
C VAL A 194 12.64 11.27 0.03
N ASP A 195 12.28 12.52 0.31
CA ASP A 195 12.28 13.08 1.66
C ASP A 195 11.29 12.32 2.57
N ALA A 196 10.10 12.02 2.05
CA ALA A 196 9.11 11.22 2.77
C ALA A 196 9.64 9.82 3.11
N VAL A 197 10.23 9.08 2.16
CA VAL A 197 10.75 7.73 2.46
C VAL A 197 11.91 7.79 3.45
N LYS A 198 12.79 8.79 3.35
CA LYS A 198 13.92 8.97 4.28
C LYS A 198 13.47 9.30 5.70
N SER A 199 12.42 10.10 5.87
CA SER A 199 11.86 10.43 7.18
C SER A 199 11.35 9.20 7.94
N VAL A 200 10.97 8.14 7.22
CA VAL A 200 10.41 6.89 7.76
C VAL A 200 11.49 5.81 7.96
N LYS A 201 12.78 6.19 7.93
CA LYS A 201 13.88 5.25 8.13
C LYS A 201 13.84 4.61 9.51
N MET A 202 13.57 3.31 9.56
CA MET A 202 13.63 2.52 10.79
C MET A 202 14.80 1.52 10.74
N LYS A 203 15.47 1.31 11.88
CA LYS A 203 16.43 0.21 12.02
C LYS A 203 15.68 -1.11 12.01
N ALA A 204 16.06 -2.06 11.16
CA ALA A 204 15.40 -3.36 11.13
C ALA A 204 15.71 -4.14 12.41
N THR A 205 14.67 -4.57 13.13
CA THR A 205 14.81 -5.42 14.31
C THR A 205 15.06 -6.86 13.89
N THR A 206 15.68 -7.68 14.74
CA THR A 206 15.95 -9.11 14.45
C THR A 206 14.70 -9.92 14.13
N ALA A 207 13.52 -9.53 14.63
CA ALA A 207 12.23 -10.16 14.32
C ALA A 207 11.74 -9.89 12.88
N ASP A 208 12.00 -8.70 12.33
CA ASP A 208 11.59 -8.31 10.98
C ASP A 208 12.35 -9.06 9.87
N LEU A 209 13.59 -9.48 10.15
CA LEU A 209 14.43 -10.20 9.19
C LEU A 209 13.98 -11.65 8.93
N LEU A 210 13.14 -12.20 9.81
CA LEU A 210 12.65 -13.59 9.74
C LEU A 210 11.22 -13.70 9.21
N GLY A 211 10.53 -12.58 8.92
CA GLY A 211 9.19 -12.60 8.32
C GLY A 211 8.13 -13.31 9.18
N MET A 212 8.30 -13.37 10.50
CA MET A 212 7.33 -13.97 11.42
C MET A 212 6.51 -12.88 12.11
N GLY A 213 5.18 -13.00 12.04
CA GLY A 213 4.24 -12.11 12.72
C GLY A 213 4.44 -12.11 14.25
N GLU A 214 3.98 -11.02 14.88
CA GLU A 214 4.06 -10.77 16.32
C GLU A 214 3.61 -12.00 17.13
N GLY A 215 4.57 -12.70 17.76
CA GLY A 215 4.24 -13.83 18.64
C GLY A 215 5.27 -14.96 18.77
N SER A 216 6.58 -14.71 18.72
CA SER A 216 7.57 -15.58 19.42
C SER A 216 8.96 -14.95 19.37
N ALA A 217 9.60 -14.81 20.54
CA ALA A 217 10.96 -14.32 20.65
C ALA A 217 11.97 -15.40 20.21
N PRO A 218 12.98 -15.10 19.39
CA PRO A 218 14.06 -16.04 19.12
C PRO A 218 15.27 -15.80 20.04
N ALA A 219 15.83 -16.91 20.52
CA ALA A 219 17.06 -16.96 21.30
C ALA A 219 18.27 -16.44 20.49
N ALA A 220 19.09 -15.64 21.15
CA ALA A 220 20.31 -15.07 20.62
C ALA A 220 21.33 -16.15 20.21
N SER A 221 21.80 -16.15 18.96
CA SER A 221 23.12 -16.70 18.66
C SER A 221 23.74 -16.15 17.36
N SER A 222 25.05 -15.91 17.49
CA SER A 222 26.09 -15.67 16.47
C SER A 222 26.19 -14.28 15.84
N ALA A 223 27.18 -13.56 16.37
CA ALA A 223 27.79 -12.36 15.83
C ALA A 223 28.70 -12.73 14.64
N SER A 224 28.36 -12.24 13.46
CA SER A 224 29.31 -11.99 12.36
C SER A 224 28.76 -10.83 11.53
N SER A 225 29.55 -9.75 11.45
CA SER A 225 29.40 -8.51 10.67
C SER A 225 28.04 -8.28 9.98
N LYS A 226 26.96 -8.05 10.75
CA LYS A 226 25.65 -7.69 10.19
C LYS A 226 25.70 -6.23 9.77
N LYS A 227 25.87 -5.97 8.46
CA LYS A 227 25.57 -4.67 7.84
C LYS A 227 24.19 -4.22 8.36
N GLU A 228 24.13 -3.08 9.04
CA GLU A 228 22.85 -2.54 9.55
C GLU A 228 21.88 -2.43 8.37
N ARG A 229 20.83 -3.25 8.38
CA ARG A 229 19.77 -3.20 7.36
C ARG A 229 18.71 -2.22 7.84
N PHE A 230 18.38 -1.26 7.01
CA PHE A 230 17.30 -0.32 7.24
C PHE A 230 16.05 -0.82 6.54
N LYS A 231 14.89 -0.61 7.18
CA LYS A 231 13.58 -0.91 6.60
C LYS A 231 12.81 0.39 6.51
N TYR A 232 12.11 0.57 5.40
CA TYR A 232 11.32 1.76 5.11
C TYR A 232 9.85 1.34 4.99
N PRO A 233 9.07 1.34 6.09
CA PRO A 233 7.67 0.97 6.04
C PRO A 233 6.82 2.06 5.38
N LEU A 234 6.37 1.82 4.14
CA LEU A 234 5.46 2.73 3.43
C LEU A 234 4.14 2.95 4.18
N SER A 235 3.72 1.98 4.99
CA SER A 235 2.51 2.09 5.81
C SER A 235 2.58 3.19 6.87
N ALA A 236 3.77 3.74 7.15
CA ALA A 236 3.92 4.86 8.07
C ALA A 236 3.93 6.24 7.38
N ILE A 237 3.98 6.28 6.04
CA ILE A 237 3.69 7.49 5.28
C ILE A 237 2.17 7.60 5.15
N HIS A 238 1.62 8.71 5.61
CA HIS A 238 0.20 9.01 5.49
C HIS A 238 0.01 10.00 4.34
N ILE A 239 -0.96 9.75 3.46
CA ILE A 239 -1.27 10.63 2.34
C ILE A 239 -2.68 11.17 2.57
N LEU A 240 -2.79 12.50 2.64
CA LEU A 240 -4.06 13.20 2.75
C LEU A 240 -4.39 13.88 1.44
N LYS A 241 -5.64 13.72 0.99
CA LYS A 241 -6.16 14.33 -0.22
C LYS A 241 -7.00 15.54 0.15
N ALA A 242 -6.66 16.71 -0.36
CA ALA A 242 -7.45 17.92 -0.18
C ALA A 242 -7.54 18.69 -1.50
N HIS A 243 -8.75 18.78 -2.05
CA HIS A 243 -8.98 19.50 -3.31
C HIS A 243 -8.82 21.02 -3.16
N GLY A 244 -8.48 21.67 -4.27
CA GLY A 244 -8.16 23.09 -4.35
C GLY A 244 -6.65 23.36 -4.42
N GLN A 245 -6.31 24.61 -4.77
CA GLN A 245 -4.95 25.08 -5.06
C GLN A 245 -4.24 24.34 -6.21
N SER A 246 -2.98 24.69 -6.48
CA SER A 246 -2.14 24.01 -7.47
C SER A 246 -1.53 22.73 -6.90
N SER A 247 -1.23 21.77 -7.77
CA SER A 247 -0.56 20.51 -7.40
C SER A 247 0.83 20.73 -6.78
N ILE A 248 1.54 21.79 -7.19
CA ILE A 248 2.85 22.19 -6.64
C ILE A 248 2.75 22.66 -5.18
N GLU A 249 1.57 23.07 -4.71
CA GLU A 249 1.36 23.51 -3.32
C GLU A 249 1.17 22.31 -2.35
N SER A 250 1.24 21.08 -2.86
CA SER A 250 1.33 19.88 -2.04
C SER A 250 2.59 19.94 -1.19
N HIS A 251 2.53 19.58 0.09
CA HIS A 251 3.70 19.69 0.97
C HIS A 251 3.83 18.49 1.89
N LEU A 252 5.08 18.23 2.27
CA LEU A 252 5.45 17.24 3.28
C LEU A 252 5.48 17.92 4.64
N ILE A 253 4.78 17.34 5.61
CA ILE A 253 4.87 17.76 7.01
C ILE A 253 6.00 16.96 7.65
N ASP A 254 7.20 17.55 7.70
CA ASP A 254 8.38 16.89 8.26
C ASP A 254 8.29 16.81 9.79
N GLY A 255 8.55 15.63 10.34
CA GLY A 255 8.41 15.35 11.77
C GLY A 255 7.00 15.57 12.35
N GLY A 256 5.99 15.68 11.49
CA GLY A 256 4.60 15.92 11.89
C GLY A 256 3.62 14.96 11.24
N PHE A 257 2.42 14.90 11.80
CA PHE A 257 1.35 14.02 11.35
C PHE A 257 0.08 14.84 11.19
N ALA A 258 -0.59 14.72 10.04
CA ALA A 258 -1.90 15.33 9.84
C ALA A 258 -2.98 14.26 9.80
N ILE A 259 -4.12 14.57 10.41
CA ILE A 259 -5.30 13.72 10.49
C ILE A 259 -6.48 14.47 9.90
N ASN A 260 -7.24 13.81 9.03
CA ASN A 260 -8.53 14.29 8.55
C ASN A 260 -9.60 14.13 9.65
N ALA A 261 -9.48 14.93 10.70
CA ALA A 261 -10.43 15.02 11.79
C ALA A 261 -10.55 16.47 12.23
N THR A 262 -11.78 16.87 12.58
CA THR A 262 -12.08 18.21 13.08
C THR A 262 -12.25 18.19 14.59
N ARG A 263 -12.16 19.36 15.24
CA ARG A 263 -12.57 19.49 16.64
C ARG A 263 -14.02 19.04 16.84
N ALA A 264 -14.28 18.32 17.93
CA ALA A 264 -15.60 17.78 18.22
C ALA A 264 -16.60 18.83 18.70
N ALA A 265 -16.13 19.95 19.27
CA ALA A 265 -16.95 21.10 19.65
C ALA A 265 -16.24 22.41 19.29
N GLN A 266 -17.01 23.42 18.86
CA GLN A 266 -16.46 24.72 18.44
C GLN A 266 -15.85 25.53 19.59
N GLY A 267 -16.27 25.28 20.84
CA GLY A 267 -15.71 25.95 22.03
C GLY A 267 -14.32 25.46 22.44
N MET A 268 -13.76 24.47 21.75
CA MET A 268 -12.39 24.00 21.97
C MET A 268 -11.38 24.96 21.32
N PRO A 269 -10.16 25.08 21.87
CA PRO A 269 -9.11 25.87 21.24
C PRO A 269 -8.76 25.31 19.85
N THR A 270 -8.49 26.18 18.89
CA THR A 270 -8.09 25.80 17.53
C THR A 270 -6.61 25.42 17.42
N ALA A 271 -5.80 25.88 18.37
CA ALA A 271 -4.38 25.56 18.45
C ALA A 271 -3.98 25.38 19.91
N VAL A 272 -3.16 24.36 20.16
CA VAL A 272 -2.54 24.10 21.47
C VAL A 272 -1.05 23.96 21.25
N GLY A 273 -0.26 24.74 21.99
CA GLY A 273 1.20 24.83 21.86
C GLY A 273 1.69 26.15 21.32
N SER A 274 3.00 26.39 21.45
CA SER A 274 3.72 27.41 20.70
C SER A 274 4.79 26.73 19.85
N ASP A 275 5.13 27.36 18.71
CA ASP A 275 6.20 26.90 17.82
C ASP A 275 7.61 27.13 18.40
N ASP A 276 7.68 27.60 19.66
CA ASP A 276 8.95 27.90 20.34
C ASP A 276 9.63 26.59 20.79
N PRO A 277 10.94 26.41 20.50
CA PRO A 277 11.68 25.20 20.86
C PRO A 277 11.87 24.98 22.37
N ASN A 278 11.51 25.96 23.21
CA ASN A 278 11.55 25.89 24.68
C ASN A 278 10.18 25.64 25.32
N ALA A 279 9.12 25.43 24.53
CA ALA A 279 7.78 25.17 25.06
C ALA A 279 7.69 23.77 25.70
N GLU A 280 6.79 23.62 26.68
CA GLU A 280 6.52 22.32 27.30
C GLU A 280 5.92 21.33 26.28
N PRO A 281 6.41 20.08 26.22
CA PRO A 281 5.88 19.08 25.31
C PRO A 281 4.40 18.81 25.60
N ILE A 282 3.60 18.83 24.55
CA ILE A 282 2.18 18.55 24.61
C ILE A 282 1.97 17.05 24.59
N LYS A 283 1.11 16.59 25.49
CA LYS A 283 0.73 15.19 25.61
C LYS A 283 -0.55 14.90 24.82
N ILE A 284 -0.49 13.90 23.94
CA ILE A 284 -1.61 13.41 23.14
C ILE A 284 -2.07 12.05 23.69
N ALA A 285 -3.37 11.94 23.98
CA ALA A 285 -4.02 10.68 24.29
C ALA A 285 -4.66 10.08 23.04
N MET A 286 -4.34 8.83 22.74
CA MET A 286 -4.90 8.07 21.63
C MET A 286 -5.73 6.90 22.17
N LEU A 287 -7.03 6.91 21.91
CA LEU A 287 -7.99 6.02 22.54
C LEU A 287 -8.77 5.22 21.50
N ASP A 288 -8.84 3.90 21.67
CA ASP A 288 -9.74 3.01 20.91
C ASP A 288 -11.03 2.67 21.69
N MET A 289 -11.52 3.64 22.45
CA MET A 289 -12.76 3.53 23.24
C MET A 289 -13.68 4.73 22.99
N ASN A 290 -14.97 4.53 23.24
CA ASN A 290 -15.96 5.57 23.16
C ASN A 290 -16.10 6.28 24.52
N LEU A 291 -16.25 7.60 24.48
CA LEU A 291 -16.56 8.42 25.65
C LEU A 291 -18.03 8.81 25.58
N GLN A 292 -18.87 7.85 25.90
CA GLN A 292 -20.33 7.97 25.85
C GLN A 292 -20.93 7.53 27.16
N ARG A 293 -22.19 7.91 27.40
CA ARG A 293 -22.95 7.44 28.56
C ARG A 293 -22.83 5.92 28.68
N HIS A 294 -22.33 5.46 29.82
CA HIS A 294 -22.11 4.05 30.04
C HIS A 294 -23.45 3.31 29.99
N ARG A 295 -23.55 2.32 29.09
CA ARG A 295 -24.68 1.39 29.03
C ARG A 295 -24.29 0.11 29.71
N MET A 296 -25.21 -0.46 30.47
CA MET A 296 -24.99 -1.77 31.09
C MET A 296 -24.87 -2.86 30.03
N ALA A 297 -24.16 -3.93 30.40
CA ALA A 297 -23.99 -5.10 29.54
C ALA A 297 -25.35 -5.72 29.18
N MET A 298 -25.43 -6.30 27.97
CA MET A 298 -26.63 -7.02 27.55
C MET A 298 -26.90 -8.20 28.50
N GLY A 299 -28.12 -8.27 29.03
CA GLY A 299 -28.54 -9.27 30.01
C GLY A 299 -28.70 -8.74 31.44
N VAL A 300 -28.21 -7.52 31.74
CA VAL A 300 -28.48 -6.86 33.02
C VAL A 300 -29.82 -6.13 32.94
N GLN A 301 -30.80 -6.59 33.72
CA GLN A 301 -32.09 -5.90 33.87
C GLN A 301 -32.11 -5.12 35.18
N VAL A 302 -32.37 -3.81 35.08
CA VAL A 302 -32.52 -2.95 36.25
C VAL A 302 -33.99 -2.94 36.66
N ILE A 303 -34.32 -3.67 37.72
CA ILE A 303 -35.66 -3.65 38.31
C ILE A 303 -35.65 -2.62 39.43
N VAL A 304 -36.22 -1.46 39.16
CA VAL A 304 -36.32 -0.38 40.15
C VAL A 304 -37.65 -0.47 40.88
N LYS A 305 -37.63 -0.56 42.22
CA LYS A 305 -38.83 -0.61 43.07
C LYS A 305 -39.23 0.75 43.62
N ASP A 306 -38.26 1.64 43.82
CA ASP A 306 -38.46 2.99 44.35
C ASP A 306 -38.12 4.05 43.27
N PRO A 307 -39.04 4.98 42.92
CA PRO A 307 -38.76 6.06 41.97
C PRO A 307 -37.53 6.92 42.29
N ALA A 308 -37.16 7.08 43.57
CA ALA A 308 -35.99 7.89 43.96
C ALA A 308 -34.66 7.29 43.46
N GLU A 309 -34.56 5.96 43.37
CA GLU A 309 -33.34 5.27 42.91
C GLU A 309 -33.05 5.51 41.43
N ILE A 310 -34.08 5.81 40.62
CA ILE A 310 -33.93 6.10 39.18
C ILE A 310 -32.99 7.30 38.97
N GLU A 311 -33.07 8.32 39.82
CA GLU A 311 -32.23 9.50 39.72
C GLU A 311 -30.77 9.20 40.08
N ASN A 312 -30.55 8.37 41.11
CA ASN A 312 -29.23 7.94 41.53
C ASN A 312 -28.55 7.07 40.45
N ILE A 313 -29.30 6.18 39.80
CA ILE A 313 -28.80 5.35 38.69
C ILE A 313 -28.37 6.24 37.53
N LYS A 314 -29.21 7.20 37.14
CA LYS A 314 -28.88 8.18 36.09
C LYS A 314 -27.63 8.99 36.43
N LYS A 315 -27.51 9.46 37.68
CA LYS A 315 -26.32 10.18 38.17
C LYS A 315 -25.07 9.30 38.10
N ARG A 316 -25.14 8.07 38.59
CA ARG A 316 -24.00 7.14 38.58
C ARG A 316 -23.50 6.83 37.17
N GLU A 317 -24.40 6.65 36.20
CA GLU A 317 -24.01 6.46 34.79
C GLU A 317 -23.22 7.65 34.22
N MET A 318 -23.59 8.88 34.61
CA MET A 318 -22.85 10.09 34.23
C MET A 318 -21.52 10.19 34.99
N ASP A 319 -21.51 9.87 36.28
CA ASP A 319 -20.31 9.95 37.12
C ASP A 319 -19.22 9.00 36.64
N ILE A 320 -19.55 7.79 36.21
CA ILE A 320 -18.57 6.82 35.64
C ILE A 320 -17.83 7.45 34.45
N THR A 321 -18.56 8.09 33.53
CA THR A 321 -17.94 8.75 32.36
C THR A 321 -17.09 9.94 32.76
N LYS A 322 -17.51 10.70 33.77
CA LYS A 322 -16.80 11.84 34.30
C LYS A 322 -15.50 11.44 35.01
N GLU A 323 -15.53 10.35 35.78
CA GLU A 323 -14.36 9.76 36.44
C GLU A 323 -13.31 9.35 35.41
N ARG A 324 -13.71 8.72 34.29
CA ARG A 324 -12.79 8.36 33.20
C ARG A 324 -12.15 9.56 32.52
N ILE A 325 -12.94 10.59 32.22
CA ILE A 325 -12.43 11.84 31.60
C ILE A 325 -11.45 12.53 32.54
N ARG A 326 -11.75 12.60 33.84
CA ARG A 326 -10.84 13.17 34.84
C ARG A 326 -9.49 12.46 34.85
N LYS A 327 -9.46 11.13 34.82
CA LYS A 327 -8.19 10.37 34.75
C LYS A 327 -7.36 10.73 33.51
N ILE A 328 -7.99 10.94 32.36
CA ILE A 328 -7.31 11.38 31.13
C ILE A 328 -6.74 12.79 31.29
N LEU A 329 -7.51 13.69 31.89
CA LEU A 329 -7.10 15.08 32.16
C LEU A 329 -5.99 15.16 33.22
N ASP A 330 -6.08 14.37 34.28
CA ASP A 330 -5.13 14.31 35.39
C ASP A 330 -3.77 13.77 34.93
N ALA A 331 -3.75 12.87 33.94
CA ALA A 331 -2.51 12.45 33.27
C ALA A 331 -1.83 13.56 32.45
N GLY A 332 -2.53 14.68 32.23
CA GLY A 332 -2.04 15.87 31.55
C GLY A 332 -2.26 15.85 30.04
N ALA A 333 -3.24 15.10 29.53
CA ALA A 333 -3.56 15.07 28.11
C ALA A 333 -4.15 16.42 27.64
N LYS A 334 -3.48 17.08 26.71
CA LYS A 334 -3.95 18.34 26.09
C LYS A 334 -4.69 18.12 24.76
N VAL A 335 -4.48 16.96 24.15
CA VAL A 335 -5.20 16.53 22.94
C VAL A 335 -5.68 15.10 23.15
N VAL A 336 -6.94 14.82 22.83
CA VAL A 336 -7.58 13.52 22.97
C VAL A 336 -8.19 13.11 21.65
N LEU A 337 -7.70 12.00 21.09
CA LEU A 337 -8.19 11.44 19.83
C LEU A 337 -8.86 10.10 20.11
N THR A 338 -10.12 9.96 19.71
CA THR A 338 -10.88 8.70 19.87
C THR A 338 -11.23 8.09 18.52
N THR A 339 -11.07 6.78 18.38
CA THR A 339 -11.57 6.04 17.20
C THR A 339 -13.09 6.04 17.13
N LYS A 340 -13.75 6.08 18.29
CA LYS A 340 -15.21 6.01 18.42
C LYS A 340 -15.79 7.40 18.72
N GLY A 341 -17.10 7.44 18.87
CA GLY A 341 -17.84 8.65 19.20
C GLY A 341 -17.60 9.14 20.63
N VAL A 342 -17.79 10.44 20.81
CA VAL A 342 -17.80 11.15 22.09
C VAL A 342 -19.15 11.86 22.22
N ASP A 343 -19.82 11.68 23.36
CA ASP A 343 -21.10 12.33 23.67
C ASP A 343 -20.91 13.79 24.10
N ASP A 344 -21.93 14.62 23.87
CA ASP A 344 -21.87 16.07 24.12
C ASP A 344 -21.62 16.43 25.60
N LEU A 345 -22.10 15.60 26.54
CA LEU A 345 -21.81 15.78 27.97
C LEU A 345 -20.31 15.69 28.25
N CYS A 346 -19.62 14.77 27.58
CA CYS A 346 -18.19 14.56 27.71
C CYS A 346 -17.41 15.72 27.08
N LEU A 347 -17.89 16.21 25.92
CA LEU A 347 -17.30 17.36 25.22
C LEU A 347 -17.28 18.62 26.10
N LYS A 348 -18.32 18.84 26.91
CA LYS A 348 -18.35 19.99 27.84
C LYS A 348 -17.17 19.98 28.81
N TYR A 349 -16.82 18.82 29.38
CA TYR A 349 -15.69 18.71 30.30
C TYR A 349 -14.35 18.97 29.61
N PHE A 350 -14.20 18.55 28.35
CA PHE A 350 -13.00 18.86 27.56
C PHE A 350 -12.91 20.34 27.19
N VAL A 351 -14.03 21.00 26.90
CA VAL A 351 -14.09 22.45 26.65
C VAL A 351 -13.72 23.23 27.91
N GLU A 352 -14.27 22.88 29.08
CA GLU A 352 -13.94 23.51 30.36
C GLU A 352 -12.44 23.34 30.71
N ALA A 353 -11.84 22.21 30.34
CA ALA A 353 -10.42 21.95 30.53
C ALA A 353 -9.51 22.55 29.45
N GLY A 354 -10.06 23.12 28.37
CA GLY A 354 -9.28 23.66 27.25
C GLY A 354 -8.53 22.61 26.43
N VAL A 355 -9.07 21.40 26.32
CA VAL A 355 -8.46 20.25 25.63
C VAL A 355 -9.07 20.07 24.24
N ILE A 356 -8.24 19.85 23.22
CA ILE A 356 -8.72 19.49 21.87
C ILE A 356 -9.19 18.04 21.92
N CYS A 357 -10.43 17.80 21.51
CA CYS A 357 -10.95 16.45 21.32
C CYS A 357 -11.39 16.24 19.87
N ALA A 358 -10.89 15.17 19.25
CA ALA A 358 -11.37 14.71 17.95
C ALA A 358 -12.01 13.32 18.10
N ARG A 359 -13.16 13.14 17.45
CA ARG A 359 -13.96 11.91 17.51
C ARG A 359 -13.97 11.22 16.15
N ARG A 360 -14.17 9.89 16.14
CA ARG A 360 -14.26 9.07 14.92
C ARG A 360 -13.02 9.13 14.03
N CYS A 361 -11.83 9.12 14.64
CA CYS A 361 -10.58 9.02 13.89
C CYS A 361 -10.36 7.59 13.36
N ASN A 362 -9.72 7.44 12.21
CA ASN A 362 -9.34 6.12 11.70
C ASN A 362 -8.35 5.45 12.65
N LYS A 363 -8.56 4.15 12.89
CA LYS A 363 -7.72 3.37 13.80
C LYS A 363 -6.28 3.24 13.28
N ASP A 364 -6.09 3.11 11.97
CA ASP A 364 -4.76 2.96 11.39
C ASP A 364 -3.96 4.28 11.44
N ASP A 365 -4.62 5.42 11.29
CA ASP A 365 -4.01 6.74 11.45
C ASP A 365 -3.58 6.97 12.91
N LEU A 366 -4.38 6.55 13.88
CA LEU A 366 -3.99 6.61 15.29
C LEU A 366 -2.83 5.66 15.63
N LYS A 367 -2.73 4.50 14.99
CA LYS A 367 -1.54 3.63 15.15
C LYS A 367 -0.28 4.28 14.58
N ARG A 368 -0.39 4.97 13.43
CA ARG A 368 0.73 5.72 12.83
C ARG A 368 1.14 6.88 13.74
N LEU A 369 0.18 7.67 14.22
CA LEU A 369 0.42 8.75 15.15
C LEU A 369 1.05 8.26 16.47
N ALA A 370 0.61 7.10 16.98
CA ALA A 370 1.18 6.51 18.19
C ALA A 370 2.67 6.21 18.02
N LYS A 371 3.07 5.64 16.88
CA LYS A 371 4.49 5.44 16.55
C LYS A 371 5.23 6.75 16.40
N ALA A 372 4.64 7.72 15.70
CA ALA A 372 5.23 9.04 15.47
C ALA A 372 5.51 9.78 16.78
N THR A 373 4.59 9.72 17.73
CA THR A 373 4.63 10.48 19.00
C THR A 373 5.26 9.69 20.15
N GLY A 374 5.57 8.40 19.95
CA GLY A 374 6.06 7.50 20.99
C GLY A 374 5.00 7.05 22.00
N GLY A 375 3.73 7.41 21.79
CA GLY A 375 2.61 7.01 22.65
C GLY A 375 2.06 5.62 22.32
N LYS A 376 1.08 5.16 23.11
CA LYS A 376 0.40 3.88 22.90
C LYS A 376 -1.08 4.10 22.59
N LEU A 377 -1.63 3.32 21.67
CA LEU A 377 -3.06 3.29 21.43
C LEU A 377 -3.74 2.50 22.57
N VAL A 378 -4.49 3.21 23.43
CA VAL A 378 -5.14 2.60 24.59
C VAL A 378 -6.51 2.07 24.20
N VAL A 379 -6.67 0.74 24.23
CA VAL A 379 -7.93 0.05 23.90
C VAL A 379 -8.88 0.00 25.10
N THR A 380 -8.33 -0.19 26.30
CA THR A 380 -9.08 -0.21 27.57
C THR A 380 -8.28 0.53 28.64
N MET A 381 -8.96 1.17 29.60
CA MET A 381 -8.34 1.86 30.74
C MET A 381 -8.14 0.93 31.94
N ALA A 382 -8.28 -0.38 31.75
CA ALA A 382 -8.17 -1.36 32.82
C ALA A 382 -6.71 -1.73 33.05
N ASP A 383 -6.27 -1.63 34.30
CA ASP A 383 -4.96 -2.12 34.74
C ASP A 383 -5.00 -3.60 35.08
N MET A 384 -3.82 -4.21 35.27
CA MET A 384 -3.68 -5.61 35.67
C MET A 384 -4.35 -5.91 37.03
N ASP A 385 -4.48 -4.90 37.89
CA ASP A 385 -5.13 -5.00 39.21
C ASP A 385 -6.66 -4.83 39.15
N GLY A 386 -7.24 -4.65 37.96
CA GLY A 386 -8.69 -4.50 37.76
C GLY A 386 -9.24 -3.11 38.09
N ASN A 387 -8.37 -2.16 38.43
CA ASN A 387 -8.74 -0.75 38.57
C ASN A 387 -8.69 -0.04 37.20
N GLU A 388 -9.44 1.05 37.08
CA GLU A 388 -9.35 1.93 35.92
C GLU A 388 -8.32 3.04 36.20
N SER A 389 -7.18 3.04 35.50
CA SER A 389 -6.23 4.15 35.54
C SER A 389 -5.77 4.53 34.12
N PHE A 390 -5.08 5.67 34.02
CA PHE A 390 -4.51 6.14 32.77
C PHE A 390 -3.14 6.73 33.02
N ASP A 391 -2.11 5.95 32.73
CA ASP A 391 -0.73 6.34 32.98
C ASP A 391 -0.24 7.37 31.97
N ALA A 392 0.59 8.29 32.46
CA ALA A 392 1.24 9.29 31.62
C ALA A 392 2.22 8.66 30.59
N GLU A 393 2.65 7.41 30.79
CA GLU A 393 3.49 6.66 29.84
C GLU A 393 2.76 6.28 28.55
N CYS A 394 1.43 6.22 28.58
CA CYS A 394 0.63 5.91 27.39
C CYS A 394 0.50 7.13 26.46
N LEU A 395 0.81 8.33 26.95
CA LEU A 395 0.66 9.58 26.20
C LEU A 395 1.81 9.76 25.21
N GLY A 396 1.47 10.19 23.99
CA GLY A 396 2.45 10.62 23.00
C GLY A 396 2.89 12.06 23.25
N THR A 397 4.10 12.42 22.84
CA THR A 397 4.64 13.78 22.96
C THR A 397 4.75 14.46 21.60
N CYS A 398 4.35 15.74 21.54
CA CYS A 398 4.45 16.60 20.37
C CYS A 398 4.76 18.05 20.78
N SER A 399 5.18 18.90 19.84
CA SER A 399 5.47 20.31 20.11
C SER A 399 4.21 21.18 20.02
N ALA A 400 3.43 21.02 18.96
CA ALA A 400 2.22 21.81 18.72
C ALA A 400 1.16 20.97 18.01
N VAL A 401 -0.12 21.26 18.30
CA VAL A 401 -1.26 20.74 17.54
C VAL A 401 -2.12 21.92 17.10
N LYS A 402 -2.29 22.05 15.79
CA LYS A 402 -3.05 23.14 15.17
C LYS A 402 -4.13 22.58 14.27
N GLU A 403 -5.31 23.17 14.32
CA GLU A 403 -6.35 22.94 13.33
C GLU A 403 -6.15 23.93 12.19
N GLU A 404 -5.75 23.42 11.03
CA GLU A 404 -5.55 24.22 9.83
C GLU A 404 -6.64 23.89 8.81
N ARG A 405 -7.10 24.93 8.12
CA ARG A 405 -8.07 24.79 7.05
C ARG A 405 -7.33 24.68 5.73
N ILE A 406 -7.39 23.50 5.12
CA ILE A 406 -6.78 23.23 3.82
C ILE A 406 -7.90 22.92 2.83
N GLY A 407 -8.11 23.84 1.89
CA GLY A 407 -9.27 23.82 0.99
C GLY A 407 -10.57 24.05 1.75
N ASP A 408 -11.52 23.14 1.57
CA ASP A 408 -12.84 23.22 2.22
C ASP A 408 -12.89 22.48 3.56
N GLY A 409 -11.90 21.62 3.86
CA GLY A 409 -11.84 20.83 5.09
C GLY A 409 -10.97 21.47 6.19
N GLU A 410 -11.33 21.24 7.44
CA GLU A 410 -10.48 21.50 8.61
C GLU A 410 -9.76 20.19 8.97
N MET A 411 -8.44 20.25 9.15
CA MET A 411 -7.60 19.10 9.48
C MET A 411 -6.74 19.41 10.71
N LEU A 412 -6.47 18.39 11.51
CA LEU A 412 -5.60 18.51 12.68
C LEU A 412 -4.17 18.17 12.30
N HIS A 413 -3.30 19.18 12.39
CA HIS A 413 -1.86 19.09 12.15
C HIS A 413 -1.13 18.96 13.49
N VAL A 414 -0.40 17.87 13.66
CA VAL A 414 0.49 17.62 14.79
C VAL A 414 1.92 17.88 14.34
N PHE A 415 2.59 18.83 14.97
CA PHE A 415 3.98 19.20 14.69
C PHE A 415 4.93 18.66 15.77
N GLY A 416 6.17 18.38 15.38
CA GLY A 416 7.28 18.06 16.29
C GLY A 416 7.08 16.79 17.11
N CYS A 417 6.80 15.68 16.44
CA CYS A 417 6.64 14.37 17.06
C CYS A 417 8.01 13.77 17.45
N GLN A 418 8.18 13.32 18.71
CA GLN A 418 9.47 12.84 19.22
C GLN A 418 9.85 11.41 18.78
N GLY A 419 8.85 10.56 18.49
CA GLY A 419 9.02 9.13 18.19
C GLY A 419 9.58 8.82 16.80
N GLY A 420 9.63 9.82 15.90
CA GLY A 420 10.13 9.67 14.54
C GLY A 420 9.36 8.63 13.71
N GLY A 421 9.72 8.48 12.44
CA GLY A 421 9.27 7.34 11.65
C GLY A 421 7.82 7.39 11.16
N ALA A 422 7.18 8.55 11.13
CA ALA A 422 5.95 8.78 10.36
C ALA A 422 6.00 10.19 9.77
N SER A 423 5.49 10.31 8.55
CA SER A 423 5.37 11.59 7.86
C SER A 423 4.05 11.64 7.13
N THR A 424 3.51 12.84 6.96
CA THR A 424 2.27 13.04 6.21
C THR A 424 2.52 13.92 4.99
N ILE A 425 2.02 13.47 3.85
CA ILE A 425 2.01 14.21 2.59
C ILE A 425 0.60 14.72 2.39
N VAL A 426 0.43 16.04 2.26
CA VAL A 426 -0.84 16.64 1.88
C VAL A 426 -0.82 16.91 0.39
N LEU A 427 -1.63 16.17 -0.36
CA LEU A 427 -1.81 16.34 -1.79
C LEU A 427 -2.89 17.38 -2.08
N ARG A 428 -2.52 18.34 -2.95
CA ARG A 428 -3.38 19.39 -3.49
C ARG A 428 -3.61 19.12 -4.97
N GLY A 429 -4.79 19.45 -5.46
CA GLY A 429 -5.19 19.12 -6.82
C GLY A 429 -6.56 19.69 -7.18
N ALA A 430 -6.85 19.76 -8.47
CA ALA A 430 -8.06 20.42 -8.95
C ALA A 430 -9.34 19.70 -8.49
N ASN A 431 -9.40 18.39 -8.72
CA ASN A 431 -10.59 17.56 -8.47
C ASN A 431 -10.18 16.27 -7.73
N GLU A 432 -11.15 15.61 -7.10
CA GLU A 432 -10.94 14.33 -6.40
C GLU A 432 -10.39 13.23 -7.33
N TYR A 433 -10.89 13.12 -8.57
CA TYR A 433 -10.37 12.16 -9.56
C TYR A 433 -8.88 12.34 -9.86
N MET A 434 -8.41 13.59 -9.90
CA MET A 434 -6.99 13.89 -10.10
C MET A 434 -6.20 13.51 -8.85
N LEU A 435 -6.71 13.81 -7.66
CA LEU A 435 -6.07 13.46 -6.39
C LEU A 435 -5.95 11.95 -6.19
N ASP A 436 -6.96 11.18 -6.57
CA ASP A 436 -6.92 9.72 -6.50
C ASP A 436 -5.83 9.14 -7.39
N GLU A 437 -5.64 9.68 -8.59
CA GLU A 437 -4.56 9.25 -9.47
C GLU A 437 -3.19 9.75 -8.99
N MET A 438 -3.12 10.95 -8.42
CA MET A 438 -1.90 11.46 -7.80
C MET A 438 -1.46 10.60 -6.61
N ASP A 439 -2.40 10.15 -5.78
CA ASP A 439 -2.15 9.27 -4.62
C ASP A 439 -1.55 7.93 -5.07
N ARG A 440 -2.16 7.28 -6.07
CA ARG A 440 -1.62 6.05 -6.69
C ARG A 440 -0.24 6.28 -7.30
N ALA A 441 -0.10 7.35 -8.09
CA ALA A 441 1.16 7.67 -8.75
C ALA A 441 2.31 7.93 -7.77
N LEU A 442 2.00 8.56 -6.64
CA LEU A 442 2.94 8.79 -5.57
C LEU A 442 3.28 7.48 -4.84
N HIS A 443 2.28 6.64 -4.55
CA HIS A 443 2.48 5.34 -3.90
C HIS A 443 3.49 4.47 -4.64
N ASP A 444 3.34 4.31 -5.94
CA ASP A 444 4.24 3.51 -6.77
C ASP A 444 5.66 4.08 -6.77
N SER A 445 5.79 5.41 -6.74
CA SER A 445 7.09 6.07 -6.66
C SER A 445 7.75 5.86 -5.29
N LEU A 446 6.98 5.90 -4.21
CA LEU A 446 7.44 5.55 -2.86
C LEU A 446 7.92 4.08 -2.81
N CYS A 447 7.21 3.17 -3.48
CA CYS A 447 7.61 1.77 -3.63
C CYS A 447 8.96 1.61 -4.33
N VAL A 448 9.16 2.29 -5.46
CA VAL A 448 10.44 2.26 -6.20
C VAL A 448 11.60 2.79 -5.34
N VAL A 449 11.41 3.94 -4.68
CA VAL A 449 12.44 4.55 -3.80
C VAL A 449 12.78 3.63 -2.63
N LYS A 450 11.77 3.01 -2.00
CA LYS A 450 11.99 2.01 -0.94
C LYS A 450 12.86 0.85 -1.43
N ARG A 451 12.53 0.26 -2.58
CA ARG A 451 13.28 -0.89 -3.13
C ARG A 451 14.71 -0.52 -3.48
N MET A 452 14.93 0.70 -3.96
CA MET A 452 16.26 1.23 -4.23
C MET A 452 17.09 1.37 -2.96
N LEU A 453 16.52 1.91 -1.87
CA LEU A 453 17.18 2.05 -0.58
C LEU A 453 17.43 0.70 0.14
N GLU A 454 16.63 -0.33 -0.14
CA GLU A 454 16.82 -1.68 0.42
C GLU A 454 17.92 -2.47 -0.32
N SER A 455 18.01 -2.31 -1.65
CA SER A 455 18.87 -3.14 -2.50
C SER A 455 20.21 -2.48 -2.88
N ASN A 456 20.29 -1.15 -2.90
CA ASN A 456 21.44 -0.35 -3.36
C ASN A 456 21.94 -0.72 -4.77
N THR A 457 21.09 -1.34 -5.59
CA THR A 457 21.42 -1.77 -6.95
C THR A 457 20.46 -1.13 -7.93
N LEU A 458 21.00 -0.61 -9.03
CA LEU A 458 20.23 0.01 -10.09
C LEU A 458 20.45 -0.71 -11.42
N VAL A 459 19.43 -0.63 -12.26
CA VAL A 459 19.48 -1.02 -13.67
C VAL A 459 18.88 0.11 -14.50
N THR A 460 19.33 0.25 -15.74
CA THR A 460 18.79 1.26 -16.66
C THR A 460 17.40 0.86 -17.16
N GLY A 461 16.43 1.77 -17.09
CA GLY A 461 15.07 1.55 -17.62
C GLY A 461 14.93 1.83 -19.12
N GLY A 462 13.70 2.06 -19.56
CA GLY A 462 13.40 2.56 -20.91
C GLY A 462 13.60 1.55 -22.04
N GLY A 463 13.44 0.25 -21.78
CA GLY A 463 13.62 -0.79 -22.79
C GLY A 463 15.08 -1.24 -22.98
N ALA A 464 16.04 -0.61 -22.30
CA ALA A 464 17.45 -0.92 -22.45
C ALA A 464 17.79 -2.34 -21.95
N VAL A 465 17.20 -2.74 -20.82
CA VAL A 465 17.38 -4.09 -20.24
C VAL A 465 16.78 -5.14 -21.17
N GLU A 466 15.59 -4.88 -21.69
CA GLU A 466 14.89 -5.76 -22.62
C GLU A 466 15.69 -5.94 -23.92
N ALA A 467 16.15 -4.84 -24.55
CA ALA A 467 16.95 -4.89 -25.76
C ALA A 467 18.29 -5.63 -25.56
N ALA A 468 18.99 -5.37 -24.45
CA ALA A 468 20.24 -6.05 -24.14
C ALA A 468 20.04 -7.56 -23.90
N LEU A 469 18.94 -7.93 -23.24
CA LEU A 469 18.58 -9.33 -23.03
C LEU A 469 18.19 -10.02 -24.34
N SER A 470 17.48 -9.34 -25.23
CA SER A 470 17.10 -9.84 -26.55
C SER A 470 18.33 -10.33 -27.32
N VAL A 471 19.32 -9.45 -27.51
CA VAL A 471 20.56 -9.74 -28.23
C VAL A 471 21.37 -10.83 -27.52
N TYR A 472 21.51 -10.73 -26.19
CA TYR A 472 22.28 -11.72 -25.44
C TYR A 472 21.65 -13.12 -25.49
N LEU A 473 20.33 -13.22 -25.40
CA LEU A 473 19.62 -14.50 -25.43
C LEU A 473 19.62 -15.09 -26.84
N GLU A 474 19.61 -14.27 -27.89
CA GLU A 474 19.85 -14.70 -29.27
C GLU A 474 21.23 -15.32 -29.46
N GLU A 475 22.29 -14.63 -29.05
CA GLU A 475 23.66 -15.16 -29.10
C GLU A 475 23.77 -16.45 -28.28
N PHE A 476 23.24 -16.45 -27.06
CA PHE A 476 23.23 -17.63 -26.21
C PHE A 476 22.48 -18.80 -26.84
N ALA A 477 21.36 -18.56 -27.52
CA ALA A 477 20.60 -19.60 -28.20
C ALA A 477 21.40 -20.27 -29.32
N THR A 478 22.28 -19.53 -30.03
CA THR A 478 23.14 -20.09 -31.09
C THR A 478 24.25 -20.99 -30.56
N THR A 479 24.64 -20.83 -29.30
CA THR A 479 25.69 -21.66 -28.66
C THR A 479 25.18 -23.05 -28.26
N LEU A 480 23.87 -23.29 -28.28
CA LEU A 480 23.24 -24.52 -27.86
C LEU A 480 22.88 -25.40 -29.07
N ASP A 481 23.02 -26.73 -28.92
CA ASP A 481 22.75 -27.69 -29.99
C ASP A 481 21.29 -27.65 -30.50
N THR A 482 21.11 -28.03 -31.77
CA THR A 482 19.90 -27.88 -32.61
C THR A 482 18.53 -28.18 -31.99
N ARG A 483 18.40 -29.17 -31.09
CA ARG A 483 17.11 -29.47 -30.41
C ARG A 483 16.79 -28.53 -29.25
N GLU A 484 17.81 -27.92 -28.68
CA GLU A 484 17.68 -26.90 -27.66
C GLU A 484 17.49 -25.55 -28.31
N GLN A 485 18.16 -25.23 -29.42
CA GLN A 485 18.01 -23.97 -30.15
C GLN A 485 16.54 -23.63 -30.53
N VAL A 486 15.77 -24.61 -31.01
CA VAL A 486 14.33 -24.45 -31.32
C VAL A 486 13.49 -24.08 -30.08
N ARG A 487 13.98 -24.43 -28.90
CA ARG A 487 13.39 -24.15 -27.58
C ARG A 487 13.53 -22.68 -27.16
N TRP A 488 14.42 -21.92 -27.81
CA TRP A 488 14.83 -20.55 -27.44
C TRP A 488 14.25 -19.44 -28.32
N LEU A 489 13.83 -19.77 -29.55
CA LEU A 489 13.26 -18.82 -30.51
C LEU A 489 12.17 -17.86 -29.98
N PRO A 490 11.30 -18.21 -29.00
CA PRO A 490 10.28 -17.27 -28.50
C PRO A 490 10.83 -16.21 -27.55
N VAL A 491 11.96 -16.49 -26.90
CA VAL A 491 12.59 -15.59 -25.92
C VAL A 491 13.51 -14.61 -26.63
N CYS A 492 14.10 -15.04 -27.74
CA CYS A 492 15.02 -14.26 -28.58
C CYS A 492 14.38 -13.01 -29.22
N VAL A 493 13.05 -12.96 -29.35
CA VAL A 493 12.32 -11.87 -30.05
C VAL A 493 11.50 -11.00 -29.08
N LEU A 494 11.70 -11.16 -27.77
CA LEU A 494 11.31 -10.16 -26.75
C LEU A 494 12.39 -9.09 -26.67
#